data_AF-A0A2V9G199-F1
#
_entry.id   AF-A0A2V9G199-F1
#
_cell.length_a   1.000
_cell.length_b   1.000
_cell.length_c   1.000
_cell.angle_alpha   90.00
_cell.angle_beta   90.00
_cell.angle_gamma   90.00
#
_symmetry.space_group_name_H-M   'P 1'
#
loop_
_entity.id
_entity.type
_entity.pdbx_description
1 polymer ?
#
loop_
_entity_poly.entity_id
_entity_poly.type
_entity_poly.pdbx_seq_one_letter_code
_entity_poly.pdbx_strand_id
1 'polypeptide(L)'
;MHTNGPHRSFNRTAVPALAWSPDGRWLAAGLDDGSVLLSEAGSDHEPRRIALSTSPVTALDIHPSGLFLASAHADKRVLLSKLPSGEPVHTFEPALPPNPLFPRVIEHIAFDGSGVRLAAAYAEGDFRIWDTSALAGVSSRF
;
A
#
# COMPACT_ATOMS: atom_id res chain seq x y z
N MET A 1 -16.82 -16.49 -21.98
CA MET A 1 -16.56 -15.20 -22.65
C MET A 1 -15.26 -14.68 -22.04
N HIS A 2 -14.13 -14.88 -22.72
CA HIS A 2 -12.81 -14.46 -22.23
C HIS A 2 -12.45 -13.16 -22.93
N THR A 3 -12.48 -12.06 -22.19
CA THR A 3 -11.78 -10.84 -22.59
C THR A 3 -10.65 -10.67 -21.60
N ASN A 4 -9.45 -11.10 -21.99
CA ASN A 4 -8.25 -10.74 -21.23
C ASN A 4 -8.22 -9.21 -21.16
N GLY A 5 -8.34 -8.65 -19.96
CA GLY A 5 -8.09 -7.23 -19.73
C GLY A 5 -6.65 -6.88 -20.14
N PRO A 6 -6.32 -5.58 -20.25
CA PRO A 6 -5.00 -5.14 -20.68
C PRO A 6 -3.90 -5.79 -19.82
N HIS A 7 -3.11 -6.68 -20.44
CA HIS A 7 -1.97 -7.32 -19.81
C HIS A 7 -0.77 -6.38 -19.87
N ARG A 8 -0.38 -5.81 -18.72
CA ARG A 8 0.82 -4.96 -18.61
C ARG A 8 1.92 -5.76 -17.90
N SER A 9 2.98 -6.08 -18.65
CA SER A 9 4.17 -6.75 -18.10
C SER A 9 5.12 -5.69 -17.55
N PHE A 10 5.30 -5.70 -16.23
CA PHE A 10 6.38 -4.97 -15.57
C PHE A 10 7.52 -5.97 -15.40
N ASN A 11 8.56 -5.83 -16.21
CA ASN A 11 9.72 -6.73 -16.21
C ASN A 11 10.40 -6.69 -14.83
N ARG A 12 10.20 -7.69 -13.92
CA ARG A 12 11.09 -8.03 -12.77
C ARG A 12 10.61 -9.16 -11.82
N THR A 13 11.56 -9.58 -10.98
CA THR A 13 11.67 -10.76 -10.08
C THR A 13 11.09 -10.59 -8.67
N ALA A 14 10.02 -9.82 -8.47
CA ALA A 14 9.30 -9.76 -7.20
C ALA A 14 7.79 -9.73 -7.46
N VAL A 15 7.01 -10.38 -6.59
CA VAL A 15 5.54 -10.37 -6.68
C VAL A 15 5.07 -8.92 -6.54
N PRO A 16 4.42 -8.31 -7.55
CA PRO A 16 3.97 -6.93 -7.43
C PRO A 16 2.91 -6.86 -6.33
N ALA A 17 3.13 -6.01 -5.33
CA ALA A 17 2.09 -5.65 -4.37
C ALA A 17 0.98 -4.91 -5.13
N LEU A 18 -0.24 -5.41 -5.04
CA LEU A 18 -1.42 -4.85 -5.71
C LEU A 18 -2.50 -4.56 -4.67
N ALA A 19 -3.21 -3.44 -4.84
CA ALA A 19 -4.38 -3.12 -4.03
C ALA A 19 -5.47 -2.45 -4.88
N TRP A 20 -6.70 -2.93 -4.74
CA TRP A 20 -7.89 -2.31 -5.32
C TRP A 20 -8.53 -1.39 -4.31
N SER A 21 -9.02 -0.23 -4.75
CA SER A 21 -9.91 0.57 -3.91
C SER A 21 -11.25 -0.16 -3.75
N PRO A 22 -11.95 0.02 -2.61
CA PRO A 22 -13.23 -0.66 -2.35
C PRO A 22 -14.33 -0.34 -3.37
N ASP A 23 -14.31 0.86 -3.95
CA ASP A 23 -15.22 1.29 -5.01
C ASP A 23 -14.81 0.79 -6.41
N GLY A 24 -13.69 0.07 -6.52
CA GLY A 24 -13.14 -0.42 -7.78
C GLY A 24 -12.57 0.65 -8.70
N ARG A 25 -12.49 1.91 -8.25
CA ARG A 25 -12.01 3.03 -9.08
C ARG A 25 -10.51 2.99 -9.33
N TRP A 26 -9.73 2.58 -8.35
CA TRP A 26 -8.28 2.66 -8.37
C TRP A 26 -7.64 1.29 -8.21
N LEU A 27 -6.61 1.03 -9.02
CA LEU A 27 -5.65 -0.05 -8.82
C LEU A 27 -4.28 0.56 -8.52
N ALA A 28 -3.74 0.24 -7.35
CA ALA A 28 -2.38 0.58 -6.97
C ALA A 28 -1.44 -0.61 -7.20
N ALA A 29 -0.24 -0.35 -7.72
CA ALA A 29 0.81 -1.34 -7.92
C ALA A 29 2.16 -0.82 -7.39
N GLY A 30 2.77 -1.56 -6.47
CA GLY A 30 4.05 -1.21 -5.85
C GLY A 30 5.24 -1.45 -6.78
N LEU A 31 6.27 -0.62 -6.67
CA LEU A 31 7.49 -0.69 -7.48
C LEU A 31 8.75 -0.86 -6.62
N ASP A 32 9.78 -1.45 -7.25
CA ASP A 32 11.08 -1.70 -6.62
C ASP A 32 11.87 -0.44 -6.28
N ASP A 33 11.53 0.72 -6.86
CA ASP A 33 12.15 2.00 -6.51
C ASP A 33 11.43 2.71 -5.36
N GLY A 34 10.41 2.09 -4.77
CA GLY A 34 9.59 2.67 -3.70
C GLY A 34 8.45 3.56 -4.17
N SER A 35 8.24 3.67 -5.49
CA SER A 35 7.07 4.31 -6.07
C SER A 35 5.85 3.38 -6.10
N VAL A 36 4.67 3.95 -6.32
CA VAL A 36 3.43 3.24 -6.62
C VAL A 36 2.86 3.75 -7.96
N LEU A 37 2.44 2.84 -8.83
CA LEU A 37 1.62 3.17 -9.99
C LEU A 37 0.15 3.13 -9.60
N LEU A 38 -0.58 4.20 -9.86
CA LEU A 38 -2.00 4.32 -9.61
C LEU A 38 -2.74 4.41 -10.96
N SER A 39 -3.61 3.43 -11.22
CA SER A 39 -4.40 3.34 -12.45
C SER A 39 -5.88 3.52 -12.13
N GLU A 40 -6.57 4.37 -12.90
CA GLU A 40 -8.03 4.48 -12.83
C GLU A 40 -8.67 3.36 -13.66
N ALA A 41 -9.60 2.63 -13.05
CA ALA A 41 -10.25 1.50 -13.68
C ALA A 41 -11.15 1.95 -14.84
N GLY A 42 -11.06 1.25 -15.97
CA GLY A 42 -11.83 1.58 -17.18
C GLY A 42 -11.33 2.83 -17.91
N SER A 43 -10.22 3.43 -17.46
CA SER A 43 -9.56 4.53 -18.16
C SER A 43 -8.41 4.02 -19.03
N ASP A 44 -8.26 4.62 -20.21
CA ASP A 44 -7.10 4.42 -21.09
C ASP A 44 -5.94 5.37 -20.75
N HIS A 45 -6.08 6.19 -19.70
CA HIS A 45 -4.99 7.06 -19.24
C HIS A 45 -3.78 6.26 -18.77
N GLU A 46 -2.59 6.85 -18.92
CA GLU A 46 -1.39 6.27 -18.35
C GLU A 46 -1.45 6.25 -16.81
N PRO A 47 -0.96 5.18 -16.16
CA PRO A 47 -0.88 5.11 -14.71
C PRO A 47 -0.06 6.27 -14.15
N ARG A 48 -0.59 6.93 -13.12
CA ARG A 48 0.17 7.95 -12.39
C ARG A 48 1.23 7.28 -11.53
N ARG A 49 2.48 7.70 -11.65
CA ARG A 49 3.54 7.32 -10.71
C ARG A 49 3.55 8.24 -9.51
N ILE A 50 3.51 7.66 -8.32
CA ILE A 50 3.55 8.34 -7.03
C ILE A 50 4.83 7.91 -6.32
N ALA A 51 5.78 8.82 -6.13
CA ALA A 51 7.01 8.55 -5.39
C ALA A 51 6.75 8.70 -3.89
N LEU A 52 6.83 7.60 -3.13
CA LEU A 52 6.54 7.57 -1.69
C LEU A 52 7.81 7.32 -0.86
N SER A 53 8.67 6.43 -1.34
CA SER A 53 9.93 6.07 -0.69
C SER A 53 10.99 5.77 -1.76
N THR A 54 12.24 5.62 -1.33
CA THR A 54 13.35 5.08 -2.15
C THR A 54 13.55 3.58 -1.94
N SER A 55 12.80 2.99 -1.01
CA SER A 55 12.87 1.58 -0.64
C SER A 55 11.75 0.78 -1.33
N PRO A 56 12.04 -0.41 -1.90
CA PRO A 56 11.07 -1.23 -2.62
C PRO A 56 9.75 -1.38 -1.87
N VAL A 57 8.62 -1.26 -2.58
CA VAL A 57 7.30 -1.55 -2.01
C VAL A 57 7.12 -3.06 -1.90
N THR A 58 6.79 -3.56 -0.71
CA THR A 58 6.63 -4.99 -0.45
C THR A 58 5.17 -5.40 -0.26
N ALA A 59 4.32 -4.49 0.23
CA ALA A 59 2.88 -4.72 0.38
C ALA A 59 2.11 -3.40 0.25
N LEU A 60 0.87 -3.49 -0.21
CA LEU A 60 -0.05 -2.37 -0.36
C LEU A 60 -1.42 -2.74 0.19
N ASP A 61 -2.14 -1.76 0.73
CA ASP A 61 -3.58 -1.87 0.96
C ASP A 61 -4.25 -0.49 0.90
N ILE A 62 -5.48 -0.43 0.38
CA ILE A 62 -6.26 0.80 0.30
C ILE A 62 -7.29 0.80 1.42
N HIS A 63 -7.28 1.87 2.21
CA HIS A 63 -8.21 2.06 3.32
C HIS A 63 -9.67 1.93 2.86
N PRO A 64 -10.60 1.40 3.68
CA PRO A 64 -12.01 1.21 3.32
C PRO A 64 -12.74 2.45 2.79
N SER A 65 -12.29 3.66 3.15
CA SER A 65 -12.83 4.91 2.58
C SER A 65 -12.43 5.19 1.13
N GLY A 66 -11.44 4.47 0.59
CA GLY A 66 -10.84 4.72 -0.72
C GLY A 66 -9.90 5.94 -0.77
N LEU A 67 -9.77 6.70 0.32
CA LEU A 67 -9.04 7.97 0.35
C LEU A 67 -7.57 7.84 0.73
N PHE A 68 -7.16 6.70 1.30
CA PHE A 68 -5.81 6.51 1.83
C PHE A 68 -5.21 5.20 1.32
N LEU A 69 -3.90 5.24 1.05
CA LEU A 69 -3.09 4.09 0.72
C LEU A 69 -2.10 3.84 1.86
N ALA A 70 -2.02 2.61 2.34
CA ALA A 70 -0.90 2.11 3.11
C ALA A 70 0.09 1.43 2.17
N SER A 71 1.39 1.75 2.31
CA SER A 71 2.47 1.10 1.58
C SER A 71 3.57 0.64 2.53
N ALA A 72 3.84 -0.66 2.55
CA ALA A 72 4.98 -1.22 3.28
C ALA A 72 6.21 -1.27 2.37
N HIS A 73 7.37 -1.02 2.96
CA HIS A 73 8.62 -0.91 2.23
C HIS A 73 9.70 -1.84 2.80
N ALA A 74 10.71 -2.16 1.98
CA ALA A 74 11.82 -3.02 2.36
C ALA A 74 12.69 -2.46 3.51
N ASP A 75 12.63 -1.14 3.75
CA ASP A 75 13.23 -0.50 4.95
C ASP A 75 12.36 -0.63 6.21
N LYS A 76 11.30 -1.45 6.13
CA LYS A 76 10.43 -1.88 7.23
C LYS A 76 9.48 -0.80 7.73
N ARG A 77 9.41 0.33 7.03
CA ARG A 77 8.42 1.38 7.28
C ARG A 77 7.12 1.08 6.57
N VAL A 78 6.03 1.57 7.16
CA VAL A 78 4.73 1.64 6.49
C VAL A 78 4.34 3.11 6.35
N LEU A 79 4.10 3.55 5.13
CA LEU A 79 3.70 4.93 4.83
C LEU A 79 2.19 4.96 4.60
N LEU A 80 1.53 5.94 5.21
CA LEU A 80 0.17 6.33 4.89
C LEU A 80 0.20 7.56 4.00
N SER A 81 -0.49 7.50 2.87
CA SER A 81 -0.61 8.60 1.92
C SER A 81 -2.05 8.80 1.45
N LYS A 82 -2.41 10.03 1.05
CA LYS A 82 -3.71 10.32 0.45
C LYS A 82 -3.76 9.88 -1.01
N LEU A 83 -4.89 9.36 -1.44
CA LEU A 83 -5.20 9.12 -2.84
C LEU A 83 -6.03 10.27 -3.44
N PRO A 84 -5.86 10.59 -4.74
CA PRO A 84 -4.85 10.06 -5.65
C PRO A 84 -3.53 10.86 -5.63
N SER A 85 -3.39 11.84 -4.72
CA SER A 85 -2.29 12.81 -4.75
C SER A 85 -0.94 12.23 -4.36
N GLY A 86 -0.92 11.21 -3.49
CA GLY A 86 0.29 10.70 -2.87
C GLY A 86 0.81 11.55 -1.72
N GLU A 87 0.03 12.52 -1.23
CA GLU A 87 0.46 13.36 -0.10
C GLU A 87 0.71 12.49 1.14
N PRO A 88 1.87 12.60 1.80
CA PRO A 88 2.16 11.84 2.99
C PRO A 88 1.26 12.28 4.14
N VAL A 89 0.71 11.31 4.86
CA VAL A 89 -0.12 11.51 6.07
C VAL A 89 0.67 11.12 7.30
N HIS A 90 1.30 9.94 7.27
CA HIS A 90 2.04 9.42 8.42
C HIS A 90 3.06 8.36 7.98
N THR A 91 4.09 8.18 8.80
CA THR A 91 5.08 7.11 8.64
C THR A 91 5.14 6.30 9.92
N PHE A 92 4.80 5.02 9.82
CA PHE A 92 5.02 4.06 10.89
C PHE A 92 6.46 3.57 10.83
N GLU A 93 7.22 3.93 11.86
CA GLU A 93 8.61 3.51 12.04
C GLU A 93 8.72 2.00 12.33
N PRO A 94 9.87 1.37 12.01
CA PRO A 94 10.11 -0.03 12.29
C PRO A 94 9.83 -0.33 13.77
N ALA A 95 8.87 -1.21 13.97
CA ALA A 95 8.30 -1.54 15.26
C ALA A 95 9.25 -2.29 16.19
N LEU A 96 10.11 -3.11 15.59
CA LEU A 96 10.91 -4.10 16.26
C LEU A 96 12.38 -3.79 16.00
N PRO A 97 13.25 -3.98 17.01
CA PRO A 97 14.68 -3.84 16.80
C PRO A 97 15.16 -4.78 15.70
N PRO A 98 16.21 -4.41 14.94
CA PRO A 98 16.78 -5.27 13.92
C PRO A 98 17.07 -6.67 14.47
N ASN A 99 16.59 -7.71 13.79
CA ASN A 99 16.98 -9.08 14.08
C ASN A 99 18.12 -9.46 13.13
N PRO A 100 19.31 -9.82 13.65
CA PRO A 100 20.44 -10.18 12.79
C PRO A 100 20.27 -11.53 12.10
N LEU A 101 19.35 -12.40 12.57
CA LEU A 101 19.08 -13.71 11.97
C LEU A 101 18.02 -13.65 10.87
N PHE A 102 17.09 -12.69 10.96
CA PHE A 102 15.99 -12.55 10.00
C PHE A 102 15.82 -11.08 9.60
N PRO A 103 15.94 -10.74 8.31
CA PRO A 103 15.57 -9.41 7.85
C PRO A 103 14.06 -9.28 8.08
N ARG A 104 13.66 -8.47 9.06
CA ARG A 104 12.25 -8.21 9.38
C ARG A 104 11.55 -7.53 8.20
N VAL A 105 11.11 -8.30 7.21
CA VAL A 105 10.43 -7.82 6.01
C VAL A 105 8.93 -7.88 6.28
N ILE A 106 8.23 -6.79 5.99
CA ILE A 106 6.78 -6.78 5.99
C ILE A 106 6.32 -7.42 4.68
N GLU A 107 5.64 -8.56 4.76
CA GLU A 107 5.14 -9.30 3.59
C GLU A 107 3.70 -8.95 3.27
N HIS A 108 2.91 -8.61 4.29
CA HIS A 108 1.50 -8.30 4.13
C HIS A 108 1.10 -7.13 5.03
N ILE A 109 0.20 -6.30 4.52
CA ILE A 109 -0.52 -5.29 5.30
C ILE A 109 -2.01 -5.39 5.00
N ALA A 110 -2.84 -5.03 5.99
CA ALA A 110 -4.28 -5.01 5.82
C ALA A 110 -4.95 -4.03 6.78
N PHE A 111 -5.80 -3.15 6.27
CA PHE A 111 -6.79 -2.47 7.06
C PHE A 111 -7.88 -3.44 7.50
N ASP A 112 -8.44 -3.21 8.70
CA ASP A 112 -9.70 -3.86 9.05
C ASP A 112 -10.86 -3.23 8.27
N GLY A 113 -12.02 -3.90 8.24
CA GLY A 113 -13.18 -3.41 7.48
C GLY A 113 -13.70 -2.04 7.93
N SER A 114 -13.38 -1.61 9.16
CA SER A 114 -13.72 -0.27 9.65
C SER A 114 -12.68 0.80 9.29
N GLY A 115 -11.45 0.40 8.96
CA GLY A 115 -10.33 1.30 8.69
C GLY A 115 -9.68 1.90 9.95
N VAL A 116 -10.11 1.48 11.14
CA VAL A 116 -9.58 1.94 12.43
C VAL A 116 -8.29 1.22 12.81
N ARG A 117 -8.00 0.07 12.18
CA ARG A 117 -6.79 -0.70 12.44
C ARG A 117 -6.07 -1.00 11.13
N LEU A 118 -4.74 -0.93 11.20
CA LEU A 118 -3.85 -1.42 10.14
C LEU A 118 -2.95 -2.50 10.75
N ALA A 119 -2.96 -3.69 10.17
CA ALA A 119 -2.04 -4.76 10.50
C ALA A 119 -0.86 -4.79 9.52
N ALA A 120 0.34 -5.11 10.01
CA ALA A 120 1.47 -5.56 9.19
C ALA A 120 2.00 -6.89 9.73
N ALA A 121 2.13 -7.88 8.84
CA ALA A 121 2.72 -9.17 9.13
C ALA A 121 4.15 -9.21 8.60
N TYR A 122 5.06 -9.70 9.45
CA TYR A 122 6.47 -9.87 9.13
C TYR A 122 6.75 -11.32 8.70
N ALA A 123 7.76 -11.53 7.86
CA ALA A 123 8.16 -12.84 7.35
C ALA A 123 8.48 -13.86 8.47
N GLU A 124 8.96 -13.38 9.63
CA GLU A 124 9.23 -14.22 10.80
C GLU A 124 7.99 -14.69 11.57
N GLY A 125 6.78 -14.29 11.15
CA GLY A 125 5.51 -14.66 11.78
C GLY A 125 5.03 -13.71 12.88
N ASP A 126 5.84 -12.73 13.26
CA ASP A 126 5.39 -11.60 14.09
C ASP A 126 4.43 -10.70 13.29
N PHE A 127 3.59 -9.97 14.00
CA PHE A 127 2.75 -8.93 13.39
C PHE A 127 2.63 -7.71 14.31
N ARG A 128 2.28 -6.57 13.73
CA ARG A 128 1.92 -5.36 14.46
C ARG A 128 0.58 -4.83 14.00
N ILE A 129 -0.15 -4.24 14.94
CA ILE A 129 -1.38 -3.51 14.67
C ILE A 129 -1.17 -2.06 15.11
N TRP A 130 -1.51 -1.12 14.25
CA TRP A 130 -1.57 0.31 14.55
C TRP A 130 -3.02 0.79 14.59
N ASP A 131 -3.28 1.78 15.43
CA ASP A 131 -4.52 2.55 15.42
C ASP A 131 -4.47 3.59 14.30
N THR A 132 -5.49 3.59 13.46
CA THR A 132 -5.70 4.53 12.34
C THR A 132 -7.03 5.25 12.45
N SER A 133 -7.62 5.34 13.66
CA SER A 133 -8.90 6.01 13.92
C SER A 133 -8.92 7.47 13.44
N ALA A 134 -7.77 8.13 13.44
CA ALA A 134 -7.61 9.48 12.91
C ALA A 134 -7.97 9.60 11.42
N LEU A 135 -7.84 8.52 10.63
CA LEU A 135 -8.24 8.49 9.21
C LEU A 135 -9.75 8.41 9.03
N ALA A 136 -10.46 7.70 9.92
CA ALA A 136 -11.91 7.57 9.87
C ALA A 136 -12.63 8.92 10.09
N GLY A 137 -12.04 9.82 10.86
CA GLY A 137 -12.57 11.16 11.13
C GLY A 137 -12.48 12.14 9.94
N VAL A 138 -11.69 11.83 8.91
CA VAL A 138 -11.42 12.76 7.79
C VAL A 138 -12.57 12.77 6.76
N SER A 139 -13.52 11.83 6.83
CA SER A 139 -14.62 11.69 5.87
C SER A 139 -15.82 12.64 6.10
N SER A 140 -15.74 13.63 6.99
CA SER A 140 -16.91 14.45 7.39
C SER A 140 -16.89 15.93 6.96
N ARG A 141 -16.04 16.36 6.03
CA ARG A 141 -16.09 17.73 5.54
C ARG A 141 -16.11 17.81 4.01
N PHE A 142 -17.25 18.33 3.54
CA PHE A 142 -17.66 18.77 2.20
C PHE A 142 -18.30 17.71 1.31
#